data_AF-A0A1F7J5L7-F1
#
_entry.id   AF-A0A1F7J5L7-F1
#
_cell.length_a   1.000
_cell.length_b   1.000
_cell.length_c   1.000
_cell.angle_alpha   90.00
_cell.angle_beta   90.00
_cell.angle_gamma   90.00
#
_symmetry.space_group_name_H-M   'P 1'
#
loop_
_entity.id
_entity.type
_entity.pdbx_description
1 polymer ?
#
loop_
_entity_poly.entity_id
_entity_poly.type
_entity_poly.pdbx_seq_one_letter_code
_entity_poly.pdbx_strand_id
1 'polypeptide(L)'
;MKKFVLGFTLVEILVVTTIIGMLAAVGSVSYTAFTKNARDARRKADLEEVRGAMELYRSNNSTGYPSEGGGAADQIQFDCNATTGKLEDSNSNKYLSKIPEDPKCPTSTYDIISISASDYVLGARLEGGGTDCGGSCGGGNQCNYCLGPYGQQ
;
A
#
# COMPACT_ATOMS: atom_id res chain seq x y z
N MET A 1 62.27 4.14 -5.67
CA MET A 1 61.69 3.66 -6.95
C MET A 1 60.37 4.38 -7.16
N LYS A 2 60.25 5.24 -8.19
CA LYS A 2 59.00 5.95 -8.52
C LYS A 2 58.09 4.98 -9.28
N LYS A 3 56.92 4.67 -8.72
CA LYS A 3 55.90 3.85 -9.37
C LYS A 3 55.19 4.70 -10.44
N PHE A 4 55.26 4.29 -11.71
CA PHE A 4 54.40 4.84 -12.76
C PHE A 4 53.00 4.24 -12.60
N VAL A 5 52.00 5.10 -12.44
CA VAL A 5 50.59 4.69 -12.47
C VAL A 5 50.18 4.63 -13.93
N LEU A 6 49.81 3.45 -14.42
CA LEU A 6 49.20 3.27 -15.74
C LEU A 6 47.78 3.85 -15.68
N GLY A 7 47.51 4.87 -16.50
CA GLY A 7 46.20 5.49 -16.63
C GLY A 7 45.33 4.78 -17.67
N PHE A 8 44.01 4.85 -17.50
CA PHE A 8 43.05 4.36 -18.50
C PHE A 8 43.16 5.16 -19.80
N THR A 9 42.99 4.48 -20.94
CA THR A 9 42.95 5.13 -22.25
C THR A 9 41.59 5.80 -22.50
N LEU A 10 41.57 6.82 -23.36
CA LEU A 10 40.32 7.48 -23.78
C LEU A 10 39.33 6.49 -24.40
N VAL A 11 39.83 5.50 -25.16
CA VAL A 11 39.02 4.46 -25.79
C VAL A 11 38.40 3.54 -24.73
N GLU A 12 39.13 3.17 -23.69
CA GLU A 12 38.58 2.36 -22.59
C GLU A 12 37.46 3.06 -21.85
N ILE A 13 37.62 4.35 -21.54
CA ILE A 13 36.56 5.12 -20.88
C ILE A 13 35.35 5.29 -21.81
N LEU A 14 35.56 5.47 -23.11
CA LEU A 14 34.47 5.60 -24.09
C LEU A 14 33.65 4.30 -24.21
N VAL A 15 34.31 3.14 -24.34
CA VAL A 15 33.61 1.85 -24.44
C VAL A 15 32.88 1.51 -23.14
N VAL A 16 33.49 1.75 -21.99
CA VAL A 16 32.87 1.43 -20.69
C VAL A 16 31.64 2.30 -20.44
N THR A 17 31.74 3.61 -20.69
CA THR A 17 30.62 4.53 -20.48
C THR A 17 29.46 4.27 -21.44
N THR A 18 29.73 3.85 -22.68
CA THR A 18 28.67 3.46 -23.63
C THR A 18 27.94 2.18 -23.19
N ILE A 19 28.67 1.17 -22.70
CA ILE A 19 28.06 -0.06 -22.17
C ILE A 19 27.23 0.25 -20.91
N ILE A 20 27.76 1.03 -19.97
CA ILE A 20 27.03 1.44 -18.76
C ILE A 20 25.78 2.24 -19.14
N GLY A 21 25.88 3.15 -20.10
CA GLY A 21 24.74 3.92 -20.61
C GLY A 21 23.64 3.04 -21.20
N MET A 22 24.02 2.03 -21.99
CA MET A 22 23.07 1.06 -22.55
C MET A 22 22.37 0.23 -21.47
N LEU A 23 23.13 -0.31 -20.52
CA LEU A 23 22.58 -1.09 -19.40
C LEU A 23 21.68 -0.24 -18.49
N ALA A 24 22.07 1.00 -18.22
CA ALA A 24 21.27 1.93 -17.42
C ALA A 24 19.93 2.25 -18.09
N ALA A 25 19.91 2.47 -19.41
CA ALA A 25 18.70 2.74 -20.16
C ALA A 25 17.69 1.59 -20.04
N VAL A 26 18.11 0.35 -20.33
CA VAL A 26 17.24 -0.84 -20.24
C VAL A 26 16.83 -1.12 -18.79
N GLY A 27 17.76 -0.97 -17.84
CA GLY A 27 17.49 -1.20 -16.42
C GLY A 27 16.45 -0.25 -15.83
N SER A 28 16.42 1.00 -16.27
CA SER A 28 15.51 2.03 -15.73
C SER A 28 14.02 1.72 -15.93
N VAL A 29 13.64 1.20 -17.10
CA VAL A 29 12.25 0.83 -17.42
C VAL A 29 11.80 -0.35 -16.57
N SER A 30 12.64 -1.38 -16.48
CA SER A 30 12.36 -2.59 -15.69
C SER A 30 12.18 -2.26 -14.20
N TYR A 31 13.05 -1.40 -13.66
CA TYR A 31 12.99 -0.97 -12.26
C TYR A 31 11.65 -0.30 -11.92
N THR A 32 11.14 0.56 -12.81
CA THR A 32 9.88 1.26 -12.56
C THR A 32 8.70 0.28 -12.49
N ALA A 33 8.63 -0.70 -13.40
CA ALA A 33 7.60 -1.74 -13.36
C ALA A 33 7.68 -2.61 -12.10
N PHE A 34 8.90 -3.00 -11.71
CA PHE A 34 9.11 -3.79 -10.49
C PHE A 34 8.64 -3.05 -9.23
N THR A 35 8.98 -1.77 -9.08
CA THR A 35 8.54 -1.00 -7.91
C THR A 35 7.03 -0.80 -7.86
N LYS A 36 6.34 -0.68 -9.01
CA LYS A 36 4.88 -0.65 -9.09
C LYS A 36 4.28 -1.95 -8.56
N ASN A 37 4.75 -3.08 -9.07
CA ASN A 37 4.28 -4.40 -8.64
C ASN A 37 4.53 -4.65 -7.14
N ALA A 38 5.68 -4.22 -6.62
CA ALA A 38 6.00 -4.33 -5.20
C ALA A 38 5.04 -3.50 -4.32
N ARG A 39 4.70 -2.28 -4.74
CA ARG A 39 3.71 -1.46 -4.04
C ARG A 39 2.32 -2.06 -4.10
N ASP A 40 1.91 -2.58 -5.26
CA ASP A 40 0.60 -3.24 -5.40
C ASP A 40 0.50 -4.51 -4.55
N ALA A 41 1.56 -5.31 -4.48
CA ALA A 41 1.63 -6.46 -3.58
C ALA A 41 1.51 -6.05 -2.11
N ARG A 42 2.18 -4.95 -1.72
CA ARG A 42 2.05 -4.38 -0.38
C ARG A 42 0.63 -3.91 -0.10
N ARG A 43 -0.01 -3.17 -1.01
CA ARG A 43 -1.41 -2.72 -0.86
C ARG A 43 -2.37 -3.87 -0.61
N LYS A 44 -2.21 -4.97 -1.35
CA LYS A 44 -3.03 -6.18 -1.16
C LYS A 44 -2.78 -6.82 0.21
N ALA A 45 -1.53 -6.95 0.62
CA ALA A 45 -1.17 -7.51 1.92
C ALA A 45 -1.69 -6.64 3.07
N ASP A 46 -1.54 -5.33 2.97
CA ASP A 46 -2.03 -4.35 3.95
C ASP A 46 -3.56 -4.46 4.12
N LEU A 47 -4.32 -4.59 3.03
CA LEU A 47 -5.78 -4.78 3.11
C LEU A 47 -6.18 -6.13 3.70
N GLU A 48 -5.45 -7.22 3.41
CA GLU A 48 -5.69 -8.53 4.02
C GLU A 48 -5.40 -8.53 5.53
N GLU A 49 -4.38 -7.79 5.97
CA GLU A 49 -4.10 -7.58 7.39
C GLU A 49 -5.27 -6.86 8.08
N VAL A 50 -5.79 -5.80 7.46
CA VAL A 50 -6.95 -5.06 7.98
C VAL A 50 -8.20 -5.93 8.00
N ARG A 51 -8.45 -6.73 6.95
CA ARG A 51 -9.54 -7.71 6.90
C ARG A 51 -9.45 -8.69 8.06
N GLY A 52 -8.29 -9.28 8.30
CA GLY A 52 -8.08 -10.18 9.44
C GLY A 52 -8.39 -9.52 10.78
N ALA A 53 -7.98 -8.27 10.96
CA ALA A 53 -8.29 -7.50 12.16
C ALA A 53 -9.79 -7.19 12.30
N MET A 54 -10.48 -6.88 11.20
CA MET A 54 -11.94 -6.64 11.20
C MET A 54 -12.74 -7.91 11.52
N GLU A 55 -12.32 -9.07 11.02
CA GLU A 55 -12.95 -10.35 11.40
C GLU A 55 -12.74 -10.67 12.88
N LEU A 56 -11.55 -10.42 13.42
CA LEU A 56 -11.28 -10.62 14.85
C LEU A 56 -12.09 -9.65 15.72
N TYR A 57 -12.21 -8.39 15.30
CA TYR A 57 -13.05 -7.39 15.96
C TYR A 57 -14.51 -7.87 16.01
N ARG A 58 -15.07 -8.29 14.88
CA ARG A 58 -16.46 -8.78 14.79
C ARG A 58 -16.67 -10.06 15.62
N SER A 59 -15.69 -10.94 15.69
CA SER A 59 -15.77 -12.15 16.52
C SER A 59 -15.88 -11.84 18.01
N ASN A 60 -15.25 -10.75 18.46
CA ASN A 60 -15.24 -10.35 19.87
C ASN A 60 -16.36 -9.37 20.22
N ASN A 61 -16.95 -8.70 19.22
CA ASN A 61 -17.99 -7.68 19.41
C ASN A 61 -19.29 -8.09 18.73
N SER A 62 -20.35 -8.30 19.52
CA SER A 62 -21.67 -8.72 19.00
C SER A 62 -22.41 -7.63 18.19
N THR A 63 -21.85 -6.43 18.09
CA THR A 63 -22.42 -5.27 17.39
C THR A 63 -22.15 -5.27 15.89
N GLY A 64 -21.21 -6.10 15.40
CA GLY A 64 -20.85 -6.21 13.99
C GLY A 64 -19.42 -5.73 13.69
N TYR A 65 -19.18 -5.30 12.46
CA TYR A 65 -17.92 -4.65 12.06
C TYR A 65 -17.79 -3.25 12.68
N PRO A 66 -16.56 -2.71 12.81
CA PRO A 66 -16.37 -1.34 13.30
C PRO A 66 -17.06 -0.32 12.39
N SER A 67 -17.31 0.87 12.90
CA SER A 67 -17.81 1.99 12.07
C SER A 67 -16.65 2.75 11.42
N GLU A 68 -16.91 3.45 10.33
CA GLU A 68 -15.93 4.40 9.80
C GLU A 68 -15.86 5.64 10.71
N GLY A 69 -14.66 6.07 11.09
CA GLY A 69 -14.51 7.28 11.92
C GLY A 69 -13.11 7.55 12.47
N GLY A 70 -12.99 8.68 13.19
CA GLY A 70 -11.78 9.38 13.64
C GLY A 70 -10.75 8.66 14.52
N GLY A 71 -10.71 7.33 14.55
CA GLY A 71 -9.77 6.55 15.36
C GLY A 71 -10.15 6.43 16.84
N ALA A 72 -11.44 6.62 17.16
CA ALA A 72 -11.99 6.25 18.46
C ALA A 72 -12.12 4.71 18.59
N ALA A 73 -12.50 4.24 19.78
CA ALA A 73 -12.90 2.84 19.95
C ALA A 73 -14.04 2.49 18.98
N ASP A 74 -14.07 1.24 18.52
CA ASP A 74 -15.08 0.72 17.60
C ASP A 74 -15.10 1.43 16.23
N GLN A 75 -14.02 2.16 15.90
CA GLN A 75 -13.86 2.88 14.64
C GLN A 75 -12.61 2.46 13.88
N ILE A 76 -12.70 2.53 12.56
CA ILE A 76 -11.58 2.35 11.63
C ILE A 76 -11.51 3.54 10.67
N GLN A 77 -10.30 4.00 10.39
CA GLN A 77 -10.04 5.05 9.40
C GLN A 77 -8.67 4.84 8.76
N PHE A 78 -8.65 4.99 7.43
CA PHE A 78 -7.42 5.14 6.70
C PHE A 78 -7.07 6.62 6.63
N ASP A 79 -5.95 6.98 7.24
CA ASP A 79 -5.40 8.33 7.12
C ASP A 79 -3.91 8.23 6.85
N CYS A 80 -3.47 9.17 6.05
CA CYS A 80 -2.09 9.50 5.78
C CYS A 80 -1.35 10.09 6.98
N ASN A 81 -2.06 10.43 8.05
CA ASN A 81 -1.49 10.88 9.29
C ASN A 81 -1.53 9.74 10.31
N ALA A 82 -0.51 8.88 10.27
CA ALA A 82 -0.32 7.64 11.04
C ALA A 82 -0.30 7.76 12.58
N THR A 83 -0.85 8.84 13.14
CA THR A 83 -0.88 9.12 14.58
C THR A 83 -2.14 8.55 15.27
N THR A 84 -3.22 8.27 14.52
CA THR A 84 -4.54 7.94 15.09
C THR A 84 -5.15 6.61 14.61
N GLY A 85 -4.64 6.01 13.54
CA GLY A 85 -5.22 4.80 12.96
C GLY A 85 -4.88 3.54 13.78
N LYS A 86 -5.81 3.09 14.62
CA LYS A 86 -5.78 1.78 15.30
C LYS A 86 -7.18 1.17 15.28
N LEU A 87 -7.27 -0.15 15.38
CA LEU A 87 -8.54 -0.84 15.59
C LEU A 87 -8.54 -1.44 16.99
N GLU A 88 -9.37 -0.89 17.86
CA GLU A 88 -9.60 -1.36 19.22
C GLU A 88 -11.09 -1.29 19.56
N ASP A 89 -11.53 -2.12 20.51
CA ASP A 89 -12.90 -2.03 21.03
C ASP A 89 -13.02 -1.07 22.23
N SER A 90 -14.26 -0.81 22.64
CA SER A 90 -14.58 -0.05 23.85
C SER A 90 -13.96 -0.62 25.15
N ASN A 91 -13.52 -1.87 25.15
CA ASN A 91 -12.83 -2.54 26.25
C ASN A 91 -11.30 -2.44 26.16
N SER A 92 -10.78 -1.67 25.18
CA SER A 92 -9.35 -1.53 24.89
C SER A 92 -8.66 -2.82 24.42
N ASN A 93 -9.41 -3.81 23.93
CA ASN A 93 -8.83 -4.93 23.21
C ASN A 93 -8.37 -4.44 21.84
N LYS A 94 -7.09 -4.65 21.54
CA LYS A 94 -6.47 -4.18 20.30
C LYS A 94 -6.47 -5.28 19.24
N TYR A 95 -7.02 -4.97 18.08
CA TYR A 95 -7.06 -5.86 16.92
C TYR A 95 -6.01 -5.47 15.90
N LEU A 96 -5.75 -4.16 15.77
CA LEU A 96 -4.70 -3.62 14.92
C LEU A 96 -4.06 -2.43 15.61
N SER A 97 -2.76 -2.56 15.94
CA SER A 97 -2.04 -1.51 16.69
C SER A 97 -1.71 -0.28 15.85
N LYS A 98 -1.60 -0.47 14.53
CA LYS A 98 -1.40 0.58 13.56
C LYS A 98 -2.06 0.17 12.25
N ILE A 99 -2.98 1.00 11.76
CA ILE A 99 -3.57 0.82 10.44
C ILE A 99 -2.47 1.09 9.39
N PRO A 100 -2.26 0.19 8.41
CA PRO A 100 -1.30 0.38 7.34
C PRO A 100 -1.57 1.64 6.52
N GLU A 101 -0.50 2.21 5.99
CA GLU A 101 -0.53 3.42 5.17
C GLU A 101 -0.09 3.10 3.75
N ASP A 102 -0.79 3.66 2.75
CA ASP A 102 -0.45 3.45 1.35
C ASP A 102 0.96 3.98 1.05
N PRO A 103 1.80 3.24 0.29
CA PRO A 103 3.16 3.67 -0.04
C PRO A 103 3.28 5.00 -0.80
N LYS A 104 2.18 5.53 -1.35
CA LYS A 104 2.09 6.80 -2.08
C LYS A 104 1.26 7.86 -1.37
N CYS A 105 0.92 7.63 -0.11
CA CYS A 105 0.31 8.65 0.71
C CYS A 105 1.11 9.99 0.65
N PRO A 106 0.46 11.18 0.55
CA PRO A 106 -0.98 11.44 0.53
C PRO A 106 -1.63 11.46 -0.86
N THR A 107 -0.89 11.09 -1.90
CA THR A 107 -1.42 11.09 -3.28
C THR A 107 -2.35 9.90 -3.56
N SER A 108 -2.20 8.81 -2.82
CA SER A 108 -3.05 7.61 -2.86
C SER A 108 -3.26 7.13 -1.43
N THR A 109 -4.45 6.64 -1.10
CA THR A 109 -4.81 6.10 0.20
C THR A 109 -5.66 4.85 0.04
N TYR A 110 -5.76 4.06 1.11
CA TYR A 110 -6.82 3.05 1.24
C TYR A 110 -8.15 3.75 1.55
N ASP A 111 -9.25 3.05 1.31
CA ASP A 111 -10.59 3.59 1.49
C ASP A 111 -11.53 2.55 2.11
N ILE A 112 -12.57 3.03 2.79
CA ILE A 112 -13.71 2.22 3.23
C ILE A 112 -14.87 2.60 2.33
N ILE A 113 -15.10 1.81 1.29
CA ILE A 113 -16.10 2.10 0.26
C ILE A 113 -17.51 1.97 0.83
N SER A 114 -17.71 0.96 1.70
CA SER A 114 -18.94 0.78 2.46
C SER A 114 -18.66 -0.03 3.71
N ILE A 115 -19.43 0.23 4.77
CA ILE A 115 -19.33 -0.52 6.02
C ILE A 115 -20.70 -0.65 6.67
N SER A 116 -21.00 -1.86 7.15
CA SER A 116 -22.24 -2.20 7.85
C SER A 116 -21.95 -3.23 8.92
N ALA A 117 -22.93 -3.54 9.78
CA ALA A 117 -22.76 -4.53 10.83
C ALA A 117 -22.42 -5.96 10.30
N SER A 118 -22.72 -6.27 9.03
CA SER A 118 -22.61 -7.63 8.47
C SER A 118 -21.68 -7.75 7.26
N ASP A 119 -21.32 -6.63 6.65
CA ASP A 119 -20.52 -6.57 5.42
C ASP A 119 -19.73 -5.27 5.34
N TYR A 120 -18.62 -5.29 4.62
CA TYR A 120 -17.78 -4.13 4.35
C TYR A 120 -17.04 -4.29 3.02
N VAL A 121 -16.60 -3.17 2.46
CA VAL A 121 -15.74 -3.15 1.27
C VAL A 121 -14.57 -2.20 1.51
N LEU A 122 -13.37 -2.77 1.54
CA LEU A 122 -12.11 -2.05 1.55
C LEU A 122 -11.62 -1.78 0.14
N GLY A 123 -11.12 -0.57 -0.10
CA GLY A 123 -10.60 -0.12 -1.39
C GLY A 123 -9.10 0.16 -1.35
N ALA A 124 -8.41 -0.21 -2.42
CA ALA A 124 -7.08 0.32 -2.76
C ALA A 124 -7.02 0.69 -4.25
N ARG A 125 -6.06 1.55 -4.61
CA ARG A 125 -5.73 1.83 -6.00
C ARG A 125 -4.40 1.20 -6.41
N LEU A 126 -4.48 0.13 -7.17
CA LEU A 126 -3.36 -0.55 -7.80
C LEU A 126 -2.88 0.20 -9.04
N GLU A 127 -1.56 0.25 -9.21
CA GLU A 127 -0.90 0.88 -10.34
C GLU A 127 -0.88 0.00 -11.59
N GLY A 128 -0.97 -1.32 -11.40
CA GLY A 128 -1.13 -2.31 -12.46
C GLY A 128 -2.54 -2.38 -13.07
N GLY A 129 -3.50 -1.62 -12.52
CA GLY A 129 -4.90 -1.65 -12.92
C GLY A 129 -5.72 -2.70 -12.16
N GLY A 130 -7.03 -2.67 -12.36
CA GLY A 130 -8.01 -3.52 -11.69
C GLY A 130 -9.44 -3.13 -12.02
N THR A 131 -10.41 -3.69 -11.31
CA THR A 131 -11.84 -3.44 -11.51
C THR A 131 -12.28 -2.29 -10.62
N ASP A 132 -12.90 -1.26 -11.21
CA ASP A 132 -13.50 -0.17 -10.45
C ASP A 132 -14.61 -0.70 -9.52
N CYS A 133 -14.56 -0.34 -8.25
CA CYS A 133 -15.59 -0.63 -7.26
C CYS A 133 -16.07 0.62 -6.52
N GLY A 134 -15.81 1.80 -7.07
CA GLY A 134 -16.15 3.06 -6.44
C GLY A 134 -15.12 3.50 -5.40
N GLY A 135 -15.59 4.32 -4.46
CA GLY A 135 -14.73 4.95 -3.46
C GLY A 135 -13.74 5.99 -4.01
N SER A 136 -12.99 6.59 -3.10
CA SER A 136 -11.93 7.56 -3.38
C SER A 136 -10.65 7.16 -2.65
N CYS A 137 -9.81 6.39 -3.34
CA CYS A 137 -8.50 5.95 -2.86
C CYS A 137 -7.41 7.05 -2.97
N GLY A 138 -7.77 8.28 -2.58
CA GLY A 138 -6.87 9.44 -2.54
C GLY A 138 -6.65 10.17 -3.87
N GLY A 139 -6.40 11.49 -3.78
CA GLY A 139 -6.00 12.32 -4.92
C GLY A 139 -7.01 12.40 -6.07
N GLY A 140 -8.31 12.21 -5.80
CA GLY A 140 -9.37 12.20 -6.80
C GLY A 140 -9.43 10.92 -7.64
N ASN A 141 -8.77 9.84 -7.21
CA ASN A 141 -8.73 8.59 -7.95
C ASN A 141 -9.68 7.55 -7.35
N GLN A 142 -10.39 6.82 -8.21
CA GLN A 142 -11.23 5.70 -7.81
C GLN A 142 -10.40 4.49 -7.38
N CYS A 143 -10.95 3.71 -6.45
CA CYS A 143 -10.38 2.43 -6.05
C CYS A 143 -10.60 1.42 -7.18
N ASN A 144 -9.60 0.56 -7.42
CA ASN A 144 -9.67 -0.48 -8.46
C ASN A 144 -9.32 -1.88 -7.94
N TYR A 145 -9.24 -2.02 -6.61
CA TYR A 145 -9.07 -3.28 -5.91
C TYR A 145 -9.90 -3.24 -4.63
N CYS A 146 -10.68 -4.29 -4.44
CA CYS A 146 -11.85 -4.28 -3.57
C CYS A 146 -11.82 -5.56 -2.76
N LEU A 147 -11.83 -5.43 -1.44
CA LEU A 147 -11.72 -6.56 -0.53
C LEU A 147 -12.86 -6.50 0.49
N GLY A 148 -13.69 -7.53 0.52
CA GLY A 148 -14.72 -7.70 1.52
C GLY A 148 -14.43 -8.86 2.47
N PRO A 149 -15.35 -9.18 3.39
CA PRO A 149 -15.19 -10.26 4.37
C PRO A 149 -14.96 -11.62 3.70
N TYR A 150 -15.54 -11.84 2.52
CA TYR A 150 -15.45 -13.08 1.76
C TYR A 150 -14.27 -13.14 0.77
N GLY A 151 -13.41 -12.12 0.76
CA GLY A 151 -12.27 -12.02 -0.16
C GLY A 151 -12.45 -10.94 -1.22
N GLN A 152 -11.64 -11.03 -2.28
CA GLN A 152 -11.63 -10.04 -3.35
C GLN A 152 -12.96 -10.08 -4.13
N GLN A 153 -13.54 -8.90 -4.40
CA GLN A 153 -14.75 -8.73 -5.19
C GLN A 153 -14.46 -8.52 -6.69
#